data_AF-A0A9W6YY81-F1
#
_entry.id   AF-A0A9W6YY81-F1
#
_cell.length_a   1.000
_cell.length_b   1.000
_cell.length_c   1.000
_cell.angle_alpha   90.00
_cell.angle_beta   90.00
_cell.angle_gamma   90.00
#
_symmetry.space_group_name_H-M   'P 1'
#
loop_
_entity.id
_entity.type
_entity.pdbx_description
1 polymer ?
#
loop_
_entity_poly.entity_id
_entity_poly.type
_entity_poly.pdbx_seq_one_letter_code
_entity_poly.pdbx_strand_id
1 'polypeptide(L)'
;MMRGEKDKLLYMEAALKGRVIGQDEAIESISNAIRLQRAGLTNEKRPIASFMFLGPTGTGKTELTKAVANFLFDDENAIVRFDMSEFQERHSIMRLIGAPPSYVGYEEGGELTEKIRRKPYSVVLFDEFEKAHADVSKLLLQVLDEGQLTDSQGNKIDFRNTLIIMTSNIGQDIMLSDDKNKTKKVLDVMKGYYAPEFINRIDEVVVFNKLSKKALRNIVDLRIDELQDRLLDRRIEIELSEAAKDWLTDNGYEPQYGARPLNRLIKRRILNPMSIMMLKGEIKSGMTVDIDVGEKGELIIVPKQKESETEAAEETENDGGENNKNDASNDASSN
;
A
#
# COMPACT_ATOMS: atom_id res chain seq x y z
N MET A 1 4.63 -27.48 0.09
CA MET A 1 4.19 -26.43 -0.85
C MET A 1 3.31 -27.04 -1.92
N MET A 2 2.05 -26.64 -1.97
CA MET A 2 1.18 -26.93 -3.11
C MET A 2 1.72 -26.20 -4.35
N ARG A 3 1.48 -26.74 -5.55
CA ARG A 3 2.00 -26.18 -6.81
C ARG A 3 1.64 -24.69 -6.98
N GLY A 4 0.44 -24.28 -6.59
CA GLY A 4 0.00 -22.87 -6.64
C GLY A 4 0.66 -21.93 -5.63
N GLU A 5 1.19 -22.42 -4.51
CA GLU A 5 1.91 -21.60 -3.53
C GLU A 5 3.30 -21.21 -4.06
N LYS A 6 3.93 -22.10 -4.83
CA LYS A 6 5.20 -21.82 -5.52
C LYS A 6 5.01 -20.76 -6.60
N ASP A 7 3.98 -20.91 -7.42
CA ASP A 7 3.69 -19.97 -8.50
C ASP A 7 3.35 -18.58 -7.94
N LYS A 8 2.55 -18.49 -6.86
CA LYS A 8 2.32 -17.21 -6.16
C LYS A 8 3.65 -16.52 -5.81
N LEU A 9 4.59 -17.22 -5.16
CA LEU A 9 5.88 -16.66 -4.73
C LEU A 9 6.79 -16.22 -5.88
N LEU A 10 6.70 -16.87 -7.05
CA LEU A 10 7.47 -16.49 -8.24
C LEU A 10 7.02 -15.15 -8.83
N TYR A 11 5.75 -14.78 -8.63
CA TYR A 11 5.16 -13.53 -9.13
C TYR A 11 4.91 -12.49 -8.01
N MET A 12 5.56 -12.65 -6.86
CA MET A 12 5.35 -11.79 -5.69
C MET A 12 5.58 -10.31 -6.00
N GLU A 13 6.66 -9.97 -6.70
CA GLU A 13 6.97 -8.59 -7.05
C GLU A 13 5.88 -7.96 -7.92
N ALA A 14 5.36 -8.70 -8.90
CA ALA A 14 4.29 -8.21 -9.77
C ALA A 14 3.01 -7.92 -8.97
N ALA A 15 2.64 -8.83 -8.06
CA ALA A 15 1.49 -8.65 -7.18
C ALA A 15 1.66 -7.43 -6.25
N LEU A 16 2.85 -7.25 -5.68
CA LEU A 16 3.13 -6.12 -4.78
C LEU A 16 3.21 -4.78 -5.52
N LYS A 17 3.79 -4.75 -6.73
CA LYS A 17 3.91 -3.53 -7.55
C LYS A 17 2.57 -2.97 -8.00
N GLY A 18 1.54 -3.81 -8.13
CA GLY A 18 0.17 -3.35 -8.41
C GLY A 18 -0.39 -2.45 -7.30
N ARG A 19 0.10 -2.59 -6.06
CA ARG A 19 -0.40 -1.87 -4.89
C ARG A 19 0.60 -0.86 -4.33
N VAL A 20 1.89 -1.11 -4.46
CA VAL A 20 2.98 -0.29 -3.92
C VAL A 20 3.78 0.33 -5.06
N ILE A 21 3.57 1.62 -5.27
CA ILE A 21 4.13 2.34 -6.41
C ILE A 21 5.45 3.02 -6.05
N GLY A 22 6.47 2.84 -6.90
CA GLY A 22 7.73 3.58 -6.84
C GLY A 22 8.71 3.10 -5.77
N GLN A 23 8.53 1.90 -5.22
CA GLN A 23 9.40 1.30 -4.21
C GLN A 23 9.92 -0.08 -4.68
N ASP A 24 10.42 -0.16 -5.91
CA ASP A 24 10.83 -1.41 -6.54
C ASP A 24 11.91 -2.16 -5.76
N GLU A 25 12.94 -1.45 -5.26
CA GLU A 25 14.02 -2.03 -4.45
C GLU A 25 13.49 -2.65 -3.15
N ALA A 26 12.51 -2.00 -2.52
CA ALA A 26 11.88 -2.50 -1.29
C ALA A 26 11.07 -3.77 -1.55
N ILE A 27 10.32 -3.78 -2.67
CA ILE A 27 9.53 -4.94 -3.09
C ILE A 27 10.44 -6.13 -3.42
N GLU A 28 11.54 -5.90 -4.14
CA GLU A 28 12.51 -6.92 -4.50
C GLU A 28 13.20 -7.52 -3.25
N SER A 29 13.71 -6.68 -2.35
CA SER A 29 14.36 -7.12 -1.10
C SER A 29 13.44 -8.03 -0.27
N ILE A 30 12.19 -7.63 -0.06
CA ILE A 30 11.21 -8.43 0.70
C ILE A 30 10.89 -9.74 -0.01
N SER A 31 10.65 -9.69 -1.32
CA SER A 31 10.30 -10.88 -2.10
C SER A 31 11.43 -11.90 -2.07
N ASN A 32 12.69 -11.44 -2.16
CA ASN A 32 13.87 -12.29 -2.04
C ASN A 32 13.98 -12.95 -0.67
N ALA A 33 13.89 -12.19 0.42
CA ALA A 33 13.99 -12.72 1.78
C ALA A 33 12.90 -13.77 2.08
N ILE A 34 11.66 -13.50 1.66
CA ILE A 34 10.54 -14.45 1.82
C ILE A 34 10.78 -15.72 0.98
N ARG A 35 11.22 -15.58 -0.27
CA ARG A 35 11.54 -16.74 -1.12
C ARG A 35 12.65 -17.59 -0.53
N LEU A 36 13.70 -16.97 0.05
CA LEU A 36 14.78 -17.72 0.72
C LEU A 36 14.24 -18.55 1.88
N GLN A 37 13.39 -17.97 2.73
CA GLN A 37 12.80 -18.71 3.84
C GLN A 37 11.88 -19.84 3.37
N ARG A 38 11.03 -19.55 2.39
CA ARG A 38 10.10 -20.53 1.82
C ARG A 38 10.83 -21.66 1.09
N ALA A 39 11.99 -21.39 0.50
CA ALA A 39 12.86 -22.41 -0.09
C ALA A 39 13.64 -23.26 0.94
N GLY A 40 13.53 -22.96 2.24
CA GLY A 40 14.28 -23.64 3.30
C GLY A 40 15.78 -23.30 3.28
N LEU A 41 16.14 -22.14 2.70
CA LEU A 41 17.53 -21.68 2.58
C LEU A 41 17.95 -20.78 3.75
N THR A 42 17.05 -20.58 4.72
CA THR A 42 17.32 -19.84 5.96
C THR A 42 17.02 -20.72 7.18
N ASN A 43 17.36 -20.23 8.37
CA ASN A 43 17.13 -20.95 9.61
C ASN A 43 15.63 -21.03 9.94
N GLU A 44 15.04 -22.23 9.89
CA GLU A 44 13.63 -22.50 10.22
C GLU A 44 13.23 -22.17 11.67
N LYS A 45 14.20 -21.93 12.56
CA LYS A 45 13.93 -21.50 13.94
C LYS A 45 13.62 -20.01 14.04
N ARG A 46 13.85 -19.21 12.99
CA ARG A 46 13.63 -17.75 13.01
C ARG A 46 12.24 -17.41 12.45
N PRO A 47 11.75 -16.16 12.65
CA PRO A 47 10.58 -15.66 11.93
C PRO A 47 10.75 -15.80 10.40
N ILE A 48 9.64 -15.67 9.65
CA ILE A 48 9.65 -15.79 8.17
C ILE A 48 10.71 -14.88 7.56
N ALA A 49 10.74 -13.64 8.00
CA ALA A 49 11.82 -12.69 7.77
C ALA A 49 11.64 -11.51 8.74
N SER A 50 12.69 -10.72 8.89
CA SER A 50 12.70 -9.51 9.69
C SER A 50 13.26 -8.33 8.90
N PHE A 51 12.53 -7.22 8.93
CA PHE A 51 12.87 -6.03 8.15
C PHE A 51 12.92 -4.76 9.00
N MET A 52 13.86 -3.88 8.67
CA MET A 52 13.86 -2.48 9.11
C MET A 52 13.58 -1.57 7.92
N PHE A 53 12.42 -0.92 7.91
CA PHE A 53 12.01 0.03 6.88
C PHE A 53 12.39 1.44 7.28
N LEU A 54 13.40 2.00 6.60
CA LEU A 54 13.85 3.38 6.80
C LEU A 54 13.28 4.28 5.71
N GLY A 55 12.92 5.53 6.06
CA GLY A 55 12.63 6.56 5.06
C GLY A 55 11.61 7.59 5.52
N PRO A 56 11.22 8.56 4.67
CA PRO A 56 10.23 9.58 5.02
C PRO A 56 8.84 9.00 5.28
N THR A 57 7.95 9.82 5.85
CA THR A 57 6.54 9.43 6.02
C THR A 57 5.79 9.44 4.68
N GLY A 58 4.79 8.57 4.54
CA GLY A 58 3.92 8.56 3.36
C GLY A 58 4.55 8.02 2.06
N THR A 59 5.72 7.39 2.13
CA THR A 59 6.45 6.80 0.98
C THR A 59 6.02 5.38 0.62
N GLY A 60 5.24 4.72 1.48
CA GLY A 60 4.70 3.38 1.20
C GLY A 60 5.07 2.29 2.20
N LYS A 61 5.81 2.60 3.28
CA LYS A 61 6.20 1.62 4.32
C LYS A 61 5.02 0.77 4.82
N THR A 62 3.97 1.42 5.31
CA THR A 62 2.76 0.75 5.81
C THR A 62 1.94 0.09 4.69
N GLU A 63 1.96 0.65 3.48
CA GLU A 63 1.24 0.06 2.35
C GLU A 63 1.89 -1.26 1.92
N LEU A 64 3.23 -1.31 1.92
CA LEU A 64 3.98 -2.53 1.65
C LEU A 64 3.74 -3.59 2.73
N THR A 65 3.65 -3.20 4.01
CA THR A 65 3.23 -4.10 5.09
C THR A 65 1.86 -4.73 4.79
N LYS A 66 0.87 -3.92 4.39
CA LYS A 66 -0.48 -4.42 4.05
C LYS A 66 -0.49 -5.30 2.81
N ALA A 67 0.23 -4.90 1.77
CA ALA A 67 0.34 -5.67 0.55
C ALA A 67 0.97 -7.06 0.81
N VAL A 68 2.01 -7.11 1.65
CA VAL A 68 2.65 -8.37 2.04
C VAL A 68 1.77 -9.20 2.97
N ALA A 69 1.04 -8.59 3.91
CA ALA A 69 0.09 -9.30 4.77
C ALA A 69 -1.01 -9.97 3.92
N ASN A 70 -1.61 -9.22 3.00
CA ASN A 70 -2.59 -9.74 2.06
C ASN A 70 -2.00 -10.86 1.17
N PHE A 71 -0.76 -10.70 0.71
CA PHE A 71 -0.13 -11.68 -0.17
C PHE A 71 0.20 -13.00 0.55
N LEU A 72 0.72 -12.93 1.79
CA LEU A 72 1.17 -14.11 2.54
C LEU A 72 0.05 -14.82 3.29
N PHE A 73 -0.93 -14.06 3.78
CA PHE A 73 -1.96 -14.56 4.69
C PHE A 73 -3.38 -14.43 4.12
N ASP A 74 -3.51 -13.98 2.86
CA ASP A 74 -4.80 -13.71 2.20
C ASP A 74 -5.72 -12.78 3.04
N ASP A 75 -5.12 -11.95 3.91
CA ASP A 75 -5.80 -10.97 4.77
C ASP A 75 -4.89 -9.76 5.05
N GLU A 76 -5.27 -8.58 4.55
CA GLU A 76 -4.55 -7.32 4.85
C GLU A 76 -4.64 -6.89 6.32
N ASN A 77 -5.60 -7.43 7.07
CA ASN A 77 -5.78 -7.22 8.50
C ASN A 77 -5.04 -8.25 9.36
N ALA A 78 -4.29 -9.17 8.75
CA ALA A 78 -3.34 -10.05 9.43
C ALA A 78 -2.07 -9.29 9.88
N ILE A 79 -2.26 -8.07 10.39
CA ILE A 79 -1.21 -7.20 10.93
C ILE A 79 -1.46 -7.02 12.43
N VAL A 80 -0.47 -7.39 13.23
CA VAL A 80 -0.41 -7.07 14.65
C VAL A 80 0.47 -5.83 14.80
N ARG A 81 -0.17 -4.67 14.90
CA ARG A 81 0.51 -3.36 14.97
C ARG A 81 0.73 -2.91 16.40
N PHE A 82 1.92 -2.36 16.64
CA PHE A 82 2.29 -1.65 17.86
C PHE A 82 2.89 -0.30 17.49
N ASP A 83 2.38 0.76 18.13
CA ASP A 83 2.96 2.11 18.04
C ASP A 83 4.07 2.23 19.09
N MET A 84 5.31 2.36 18.64
CA MET A 84 6.48 2.41 19.52
C MET A 84 6.60 3.72 20.28
N SER A 85 5.83 4.74 19.92
CA SER A 85 5.69 5.96 20.72
C SER A 85 5.03 5.69 22.08
N GLU A 86 4.20 4.65 22.21
CA GLU A 86 3.63 4.22 23.51
C GLU A 86 4.66 3.53 24.42
N PHE A 87 5.83 3.14 23.87
CA PHE A 87 6.83 2.32 24.56
C PHE A 87 8.14 3.07 24.87
N GLN A 88 8.04 4.38 25.07
CA GLN A 88 9.18 5.28 25.33
C GLN A 88 9.81 5.06 26.72
N GLU A 89 9.02 4.61 27.69
CA GLU A 89 9.43 4.50 29.09
C GLU A 89 9.72 3.04 29.46
N ARG A 90 10.73 2.79 30.30
CA ARG A 90 11.15 1.43 30.63
C ARG A 90 10.03 0.53 31.18
N HIS A 91 9.10 1.08 31.96
CA HIS A 91 7.99 0.31 32.54
C HIS A 91 6.91 -0.04 31.51
N SER A 92 6.74 0.76 30.46
CA SER A 92 5.78 0.49 29.38
C SER A 92 6.11 -0.80 28.62
N ILE A 93 7.38 -1.21 28.59
CA ILE A 93 7.85 -2.47 27.98
C ILE A 93 7.18 -3.68 28.63
N MET A 94 6.88 -3.61 29.93
CA MET A 94 6.19 -4.69 30.64
C MET A 94 4.78 -4.92 30.08
N ARG A 95 4.15 -3.91 29.45
CA ARG A 95 2.88 -4.12 28.74
C ARG A 95 3.02 -5.06 27.54
N LEU A 96 4.20 -5.14 26.89
CA LEU A 96 4.41 -6.04 25.73
C LEU A 96 4.46 -7.51 26.15
N ILE A 97 5.13 -7.82 27.27
CA ILE A 97 5.40 -9.20 27.71
C ILE A 97 4.61 -9.65 28.94
N GLY A 98 3.92 -8.73 29.60
CA GLY A 98 3.19 -8.98 30.83
C GLY A 98 3.92 -8.42 32.05
N ALA A 99 3.14 -8.05 33.06
CA ALA A 99 3.71 -7.61 34.33
C ALA A 99 4.33 -8.80 35.09
N PRO A 100 5.36 -8.60 35.92
CA PRO A 100 5.88 -9.65 36.80
C PRO A 100 4.85 -10.06 37.87
N PRO A 101 5.01 -11.23 38.54
CA PRO A 101 4.12 -11.73 39.61
C PRO A 101 3.78 -10.73 40.73
N SER A 102 4.66 -9.76 40.98
CA SER A 102 4.52 -8.78 42.06
C SER A 102 3.80 -7.48 41.67
N TYR A 103 3.25 -7.37 40.45
CA TYR A 103 2.65 -6.15 39.92
C TYR A 103 1.15 -6.32 39.61
N VAL A 104 0.39 -5.22 39.71
CA VAL A 104 -1.02 -5.18 39.28
C VAL A 104 -1.10 -5.43 37.78
N GLY A 105 -2.01 -6.32 37.36
CA GLY A 105 -2.11 -6.76 35.95
C GLY A 105 -1.27 -7.99 35.62
N TYR A 106 -0.69 -8.68 36.61
CA TYR A 106 0.05 -9.94 36.40
C TYR A 106 -0.75 -11.04 35.69
N GLU A 107 -2.06 -11.13 35.97
CA GLU A 107 -2.95 -12.10 35.33
C GLU A 107 -3.25 -11.76 33.85
N GLU A 108 -3.03 -10.51 33.45
CA GLU A 108 -3.13 -10.08 32.06
C GLU A 108 -1.79 -10.36 31.37
N GLY A 109 -1.78 -11.33 30.46
CA GLY A 109 -0.61 -11.60 29.61
C GLY A 109 -0.19 -10.37 28.81
N GLY A 110 1.05 -10.35 28.34
CA GLY A 110 1.57 -9.24 27.54
C GLY A 110 0.81 -8.99 26.25
N GLU A 111 0.70 -7.72 25.85
CA GLU A 111 -0.02 -7.31 24.65
C GLU A 111 0.58 -7.93 23.38
N LEU A 112 1.92 -8.04 23.31
CA LEU A 112 2.61 -8.70 22.21
C LEU A 112 2.43 -10.20 22.28
N THR A 113 2.73 -10.80 23.43
CA THR A 113 2.69 -12.25 23.62
C THR A 113 1.29 -12.81 23.40
N GLU A 114 0.25 -12.16 23.90
CA GLU A 114 -1.15 -12.57 23.72
C GLU A 114 -1.65 -12.40 22.29
N LYS A 115 -1.34 -11.27 21.63
CA LYS A 115 -1.78 -11.06 20.24
C LYS A 115 -1.15 -12.09 19.30
N ILE A 116 0.13 -12.42 19.48
CA ILE A 116 0.82 -13.41 18.65
C ILE A 116 0.36 -14.83 18.98
N ARG A 117 0.12 -15.15 20.25
CA ARG A 117 -0.49 -16.43 20.65
C ARG A 117 -1.84 -16.66 19.96
N ARG A 118 -2.67 -15.61 19.82
CA ARG A 118 -3.97 -15.67 19.14
C ARG A 118 -3.86 -15.63 17.60
N LYS A 119 -2.85 -14.94 17.06
CA LYS A 119 -2.62 -14.74 15.62
C LYS A 119 -1.16 -15.06 15.23
N PRO A 120 -0.77 -16.35 15.26
CA PRO A 120 0.62 -16.76 14.99
C PRO A 120 1.04 -16.59 13.52
N TYR A 121 0.08 -16.54 12.60
CA TYR A 121 0.28 -16.23 11.18
C TYR A 121 -0.08 -14.77 10.94
N SER A 122 0.91 -13.89 11.06
CA SER A 122 0.68 -12.45 10.94
C SER A 122 1.96 -11.69 10.62
N VAL A 123 1.78 -10.47 10.13
CA VAL A 123 2.83 -9.45 10.08
C VAL A 123 2.82 -8.70 11.41
N VAL A 124 3.94 -8.72 12.14
CA VAL A 124 4.12 -7.92 13.36
C VAL A 124 4.76 -6.61 12.96
N LEU A 125 4.00 -5.53 13.09
CA LEU A 125 4.44 -4.19 12.71
C LEU A 125 4.79 -3.36 13.95
N PHE A 126 6.07 -3.07 14.14
CA PHE A 126 6.55 -2.10 15.11
C PHE A 126 6.75 -0.75 14.41
N ASP A 127 5.75 0.14 14.55
CA ASP A 127 5.74 1.44 13.86
C ASP A 127 6.48 2.50 14.67
N GLU A 128 7.23 3.39 14.01
CA GLU A 128 8.04 4.44 14.66
C GLU A 128 9.06 3.90 15.68
N PHE A 129 9.79 2.83 15.31
CA PHE A 129 10.69 2.09 16.20
C PHE A 129 11.81 2.95 16.82
N GLU A 130 12.16 4.09 16.23
CA GLU A 130 13.08 5.07 16.83
C GLU A 130 12.51 5.81 18.05
N LYS A 131 11.22 5.61 18.37
CA LYS A 131 10.59 6.19 19.55
C LYS A 131 10.58 5.22 20.73
N ALA A 132 10.78 3.92 20.50
CA ALA A 132 10.83 2.95 21.58
C ALA A 132 12.01 3.16 22.52
N HIS A 133 11.82 2.78 23.78
CA HIS A 133 12.91 2.62 24.72
C HIS A 133 13.92 1.58 24.23
N ALA A 134 15.23 1.81 24.46
CA ALA A 134 16.30 0.95 23.97
C ALA A 134 16.17 -0.54 24.36
N ASP A 135 15.59 -0.82 25.54
CA ASP A 135 15.37 -2.20 26.01
C ASP A 135 14.34 -2.98 25.15
N VAL A 136 13.52 -2.33 24.32
CA VAL A 136 12.63 -3.03 23.36
C VAL A 136 13.45 -3.78 22.32
N SER A 137 14.56 -3.21 21.83
CA SER A 137 15.45 -3.90 20.89
C SER A 137 16.06 -5.16 21.49
N LYS A 138 16.41 -5.12 22.79
CA LYS A 138 16.95 -6.27 23.53
C LYS A 138 15.90 -7.37 23.70
N LEU A 139 14.65 -7.01 23.95
CA LEU A 139 13.53 -7.94 24.00
C LEU A 139 13.40 -8.70 22.66
N LEU A 140 13.46 -7.97 21.55
CA LEU A 140 13.29 -8.53 20.22
C LEU A 140 14.46 -9.41 19.78
N LEU A 141 15.64 -9.33 20.40
CA LEU A 141 16.76 -10.22 20.07
C LEU A 141 16.35 -11.70 20.18
N GLN A 142 15.61 -12.07 21.22
CA GLN A 142 15.14 -13.45 21.41
C GLN A 142 14.22 -13.88 20.24
N VAL A 143 13.32 -12.99 19.83
CA VAL A 143 12.42 -13.22 18.70
C VAL A 143 13.19 -13.39 17.40
N LEU A 144 14.16 -12.50 17.14
CA LEU A 144 14.92 -12.49 15.89
C LEU A 144 15.91 -13.67 15.81
N ASP A 145 16.43 -14.18 16.93
CA ASP A 145 17.39 -15.28 16.97
C ASP A 145 16.75 -16.67 17.08
N GLU A 146 15.75 -16.81 17.95
CA GLU A 146 15.17 -18.10 18.32
C GLU A 146 13.74 -18.29 17.81
N GLY A 147 13.15 -17.25 17.21
CA GLY A 147 11.75 -17.28 16.79
C GLY A 147 10.79 -17.47 17.96
N GLN A 148 11.20 -17.14 19.18
CA GLN A 148 10.41 -17.29 20.39
C GLN A 148 10.55 -16.08 21.30
N LEU A 149 9.51 -15.82 22.09
CA LEU A 149 9.55 -14.84 23.17
C LEU A 149 8.99 -15.48 24.43
N THR A 150 9.70 -15.35 25.55
CA THR A 150 9.20 -15.79 26.85
C THR A 150 8.46 -14.64 27.53
N ASP A 151 7.20 -14.86 27.92
CA ASP A 151 6.42 -13.86 28.66
C ASP A 151 6.82 -13.80 30.15
N SER A 152 6.26 -12.85 30.91
CA SER A 152 6.56 -12.69 32.33
C SER A 152 6.13 -13.86 33.23
N GLN A 153 5.26 -14.74 32.72
CA GLN A 153 4.77 -15.94 33.40
C GLN A 153 5.60 -17.19 33.01
N GLY A 154 6.56 -17.06 32.09
CA GLY A 154 7.41 -18.15 31.61
C GLY A 154 6.83 -18.92 30.42
N ASN A 155 5.72 -18.48 29.84
CA ASN A 155 5.17 -19.10 28.63
C ASN A 155 6.03 -18.72 27.42
N LYS A 156 6.34 -19.71 26.59
CA LYS A 156 7.06 -19.50 25.33
C LYS A 156 6.07 -19.27 24.20
N ILE A 157 6.16 -18.12 23.56
CA ILE A 157 5.33 -17.73 22.41
C ILE A 157 6.15 -17.92 21.13
N ASP A 158 5.52 -18.52 20.12
CA ASP A 158 6.15 -18.85 18.84
C ASP A 158 5.95 -17.75 17.79
N PHE A 159 7.05 -17.26 17.22
CA PHE A 159 7.11 -16.23 16.18
C PHE A 159 7.56 -16.76 14.82
N ARG A 160 7.83 -18.07 14.68
CA ARG A 160 8.38 -18.65 13.43
C ARG A 160 7.47 -18.46 12.21
N ASN A 161 6.17 -18.32 12.43
CA ASN A 161 5.18 -18.08 11.37
C ASN A 161 4.84 -16.59 11.18
N THR A 162 5.62 -15.69 11.78
CA THR A 162 5.40 -14.26 11.69
C THR A 162 6.40 -13.58 10.75
N LEU A 163 5.97 -12.46 10.15
CA LEU A 163 6.86 -11.54 9.46
C LEU A 163 7.09 -10.31 10.35
N ILE A 164 8.33 -10.01 10.70
CA ILE A 164 8.63 -8.87 11.58
C ILE A 164 8.98 -7.65 10.71
N ILE A 165 8.25 -6.55 10.88
CA ILE A 165 8.54 -5.28 10.21
C ILE A 165 8.66 -4.19 11.27
N MET A 166 9.80 -3.52 11.27
CA MET A 166 10.00 -2.29 12.04
C MET A 166 10.04 -1.13 11.07
N THR A 167 9.28 -0.07 11.31
CA THR A 167 9.38 1.16 10.52
C THR A 167 10.14 2.20 11.31
N SER A 168 10.90 3.03 10.61
CA SER A 168 11.55 4.16 11.21
C SER A 168 11.63 5.36 10.26
N ASN A 169 11.55 6.55 10.85
CA ASN A 169 11.81 7.81 10.14
C ASN A 169 13.24 8.32 10.35
N ILE A 170 14.15 7.49 10.89
CA ILE A 170 15.57 7.81 10.97
C ILE A 170 16.11 8.20 9.59
N GLY A 171 16.83 9.32 9.54
CA GLY A 171 17.46 9.81 8.31
C GLY A 171 16.48 10.34 7.26
N GLN A 172 15.23 10.65 7.62
CA GLN A 172 14.26 11.21 6.67
C GLN A 172 14.75 12.48 5.96
N ASP A 173 15.44 13.39 6.66
CA ASP A 173 15.95 14.63 6.07
C ASP A 173 17.00 14.35 4.99
N ILE A 174 17.83 13.32 5.21
CA ILE A 174 18.82 12.84 4.26
C ILE A 174 18.13 12.25 3.02
N MET A 175 17.04 11.48 3.23
CA MET A 175 16.28 10.88 2.13
C MET A 175 15.53 11.90 1.26
N LEU A 176 15.21 13.07 1.81
CA LEU A 176 14.58 14.17 1.08
C LEU A 176 15.57 14.93 0.19
N SER A 177 16.87 14.90 0.53
CA SER A 177 17.93 15.51 -0.27
C SER A 177 18.15 14.81 -1.62
N ASP A 178 18.82 15.50 -2.55
CA ASP A 178 19.24 14.95 -3.85
C ASP A 178 20.65 14.32 -3.80
N ASP A 179 21.13 13.99 -2.60
CA ASP A 179 22.43 13.35 -2.41
C ASP A 179 22.42 11.91 -2.96
N LYS A 180 23.33 11.61 -3.89
CA LYS A 180 23.50 10.28 -4.47
C LYS A 180 23.89 9.22 -3.44
N ASN A 181 24.53 9.62 -2.34
CA ASN A 181 24.97 8.75 -1.25
C ASN A 181 23.99 8.71 -0.07
N LYS A 182 22.76 9.23 -0.22
CA LYS A 182 21.75 9.29 0.85
C LYS A 182 21.51 7.95 1.53
N THR A 183 21.39 6.85 0.77
CA THR A 183 21.16 5.50 1.32
C THR A 183 22.27 5.10 2.29
N LYS A 184 23.53 5.27 1.89
CA LYS A 184 24.68 4.96 2.75
C LYS A 184 24.68 5.82 4.02
N LYS A 185 24.44 7.13 3.88
CA LYS A 185 24.38 8.05 5.03
C LYS A 185 23.27 7.67 6.02
N VAL A 186 22.09 7.29 5.53
CA VAL A 186 20.98 6.85 6.38
C VAL A 186 21.32 5.56 7.13
N LEU A 187 21.98 4.60 6.46
CA LEU A 187 22.46 3.38 7.11
C LEU A 187 23.51 3.67 8.18
N ASP A 188 24.41 4.64 7.94
CA ASP A 188 25.42 5.05 8.92
C ASP A 188 24.77 5.72 10.15
N VAL A 189 23.72 6.54 9.94
CA VAL A 189 22.94 7.11 11.06
C VAL A 189 22.22 6.01 11.85
N MET A 190 21.60 5.04 11.18
CA MET A 190 20.94 3.91 11.84
C MET A 190 21.93 3.10 12.69
N LYS A 191 23.15 2.86 12.20
CA LYS A 191 24.22 2.18 12.94
C LYS A 191 24.70 2.93 14.18
N GLY A 192 24.57 4.26 14.19
CA GLY A 192 24.82 5.07 15.38
C GLY A 192 23.66 5.04 16.39
N TYR A 193 22.46 4.70 15.94
CA TYR A 193 21.24 4.73 16.76
C TYR A 193 20.96 3.39 17.46
N TYR A 194 21.13 2.27 16.76
CA TYR A 194 20.89 0.94 17.31
C TYR A 194 22.18 0.17 17.57
N ALA A 195 22.16 -0.71 18.58
CA ALA A 195 23.30 -1.54 18.91
C ALA A 195 23.62 -2.54 17.76
N PRO A 196 24.91 -2.80 17.46
CA PRO A 196 25.30 -3.72 16.39
C PRO A 196 24.71 -5.13 16.54
N GLU A 197 24.56 -5.64 17.78
CA GLU A 197 23.95 -6.95 18.00
C GLU A 197 22.53 -7.02 17.45
N PHE A 198 21.74 -5.96 17.58
CA PHE A 198 20.37 -5.90 17.10
C PHE A 198 20.31 -5.79 15.57
N ILE A 199 21.12 -4.91 14.99
CA ILE A 199 21.17 -4.70 13.54
C ILE A 199 21.56 -6.01 12.83
N ASN A 200 22.54 -6.75 13.37
CA ASN A 200 23.00 -8.01 12.79
C ASN A 200 21.96 -9.15 12.89
N ARG A 201 20.85 -8.97 13.62
CA ARG A 201 19.73 -9.94 13.67
C ARG A 201 18.59 -9.58 12.75
N ILE A 202 18.62 -8.43 12.11
CA ILE A 202 17.64 -8.04 11.10
C ILE A 202 18.09 -8.65 9.78
N ASP A 203 17.19 -9.35 9.08
CA ASP A 203 17.57 -10.02 7.83
C ASP A 203 17.86 -9.00 6.73
N GLU A 204 17.02 -7.96 6.62
CA GLU A 204 17.20 -6.92 5.60
C GLU A 204 16.83 -5.52 6.11
N VAL A 205 17.64 -4.53 5.75
CA VAL A 205 17.36 -3.11 5.99
C VAL A 205 16.94 -2.46 4.68
N VAL A 206 15.69 -2.02 4.61
CA VAL A 206 15.06 -1.54 3.39
C VAL A 206 14.90 -0.03 3.45
N VAL A 207 15.45 0.69 2.48
CA VAL A 207 15.41 2.15 2.42
C VAL A 207 14.37 2.62 1.40
N PHE A 208 13.37 3.35 1.85
CA PHE A 208 12.27 3.88 1.04
C PHE A 208 12.61 5.27 0.51
N ASN A 209 12.54 5.42 -0.81
CA ASN A 209 12.82 6.67 -1.47
C ASN A 209 11.63 7.65 -1.41
N LYS A 210 11.93 8.95 -1.50
CA LYS A 210 10.90 9.97 -1.76
C LYS A 210 10.15 9.62 -3.04
N LEU A 211 8.83 9.79 -3.03
CA LEU A 211 8.01 9.52 -4.21
C LEU A 211 8.33 10.56 -5.30
N SER A 212 8.55 10.09 -6.53
CA SER A 212 8.67 10.97 -7.68
C SER A 212 7.28 11.47 -8.10
N LYS A 213 7.22 12.59 -8.85
CA LYS A 213 5.96 13.04 -9.46
C LYS A 213 5.31 11.95 -10.33
N LYS A 214 6.11 11.20 -11.08
CA LYS A 214 5.63 10.07 -11.89
C LYS A 214 5.01 8.97 -11.02
N ALA A 215 5.67 8.61 -9.91
CA ALA A 215 5.10 7.65 -8.96
C ALA A 215 3.80 8.20 -8.34
N LEU A 216 3.75 9.48 -7.98
CA LEU A 216 2.55 10.10 -7.45
C LEU A 216 1.40 10.10 -8.47
N ARG A 217 1.68 10.38 -9.76
CA ARG A 217 0.69 10.28 -10.84
C ARG A 217 0.09 8.88 -10.92
N ASN A 218 0.90 7.84 -10.88
CA ASN A 218 0.41 6.45 -10.88
C ASN A 218 -0.36 6.10 -9.59
N ILE A 219 -0.04 6.73 -8.46
CA ILE A 219 -0.83 6.60 -7.23
C ILE A 219 -2.20 7.26 -7.40
N VAL A 220 -2.36 8.32 -8.21
CA VAL A 220 -3.67 8.88 -8.53
C VAL A 220 -4.55 7.80 -9.17
N ASP A 221 -4.05 7.10 -10.20
CA ASP A 221 -4.78 6.02 -10.87
C ASP A 221 -5.23 4.96 -9.87
N LEU A 222 -4.29 4.44 -9.08
CA LEU A 222 -4.58 3.43 -8.07
C LEU A 222 -5.68 3.88 -7.09
N ARG A 223 -5.70 5.15 -6.68
CA ARG A 223 -6.73 5.66 -5.75
C ARG A 223 -8.08 5.87 -6.41
N ILE A 224 -8.11 6.16 -7.72
CA ILE A 224 -9.36 6.22 -8.48
C ILE A 224 -9.89 4.81 -8.73
N ASP A 225 -9.04 3.84 -9.05
CA ASP A 225 -9.43 2.44 -9.21
C ASP A 225 -10.02 1.88 -7.89
N GLU A 226 -9.35 2.12 -6.75
CA GLU A 226 -9.89 1.76 -5.44
C GLU A 226 -11.25 2.40 -5.12
N LEU A 227 -11.51 3.59 -5.67
CA LEU A 227 -12.81 4.27 -5.54
C LEU A 227 -13.82 3.65 -6.51
N GLN A 228 -13.42 3.36 -7.74
CA GLN A 228 -14.23 2.68 -8.75
C GLN A 228 -14.74 1.34 -8.23
N ASP A 229 -13.88 0.54 -7.61
CA ASP A 229 -14.24 -0.76 -7.02
C ASP A 229 -15.40 -0.66 -6.02
N ARG A 230 -15.42 0.40 -5.21
CA ARG A 230 -16.49 0.65 -4.22
C ARG A 230 -17.81 1.10 -4.84
N LEU A 231 -17.77 1.55 -6.10
CA LEU A 231 -18.91 2.04 -6.85
C LEU A 231 -19.46 0.99 -7.83
N LEU A 232 -18.76 -0.12 -8.04
CA LEU A 232 -19.20 -1.23 -8.92
C LEU A 232 -20.58 -1.76 -8.55
N ASP A 233 -20.83 -2.00 -7.26
CA ASP A 233 -22.14 -2.47 -6.76
C ASP A 233 -23.28 -1.50 -7.08
N ARG A 234 -22.95 -0.21 -7.25
CA ARG A 234 -23.89 0.84 -7.61
C ARG A 234 -23.96 1.08 -9.12
N ARG A 235 -23.16 0.37 -9.93
CA ARG A 235 -23.04 0.56 -11.38
C ARG A 235 -22.72 2.02 -11.73
N ILE A 236 -21.87 2.66 -10.94
CA ILE A 236 -21.37 4.01 -11.23
C ILE A 236 -19.95 3.87 -11.76
N GLU A 237 -19.69 4.47 -12.91
CA GLU A 237 -18.37 4.50 -13.54
C GLU A 237 -17.72 5.88 -13.31
N ILE A 238 -16.41 5.91 -13.10
CA ILE A 238 -15.62 7.13 -12.96
C ILE A 238 -14.72 7.24 -14.17
N GLU A 239 -14.74 8.39 -14.83
CA GLU A 239 -13.79 8.75 -15.86
C GLU A 239 -12.94 9.92 -15.38
N LEU A 240 -11.65 9.68 -15.15
CA LEU A 240 -10.69 10.73 -14.78
C LEU A 240 -9.95 11.20 -16.04
N SER A 241 -10.07 12.48 -16.37
CA SER A 241 -9.31 13.06 -17.49
C SER A 241 -7.81 13.14 -17.17
N GLU A 242 -6.97 13.12 -18.20
CA GLU A 242 -5.52 13.32 -18.02
C GLU A 242 -5.21 14.69 -17.40
N ALA A 243 -6.00 15.73 -17.72
CA ALA A 243 -5.85 17.06 -17.12
C ALA A 243 -6.16 17.05 -15.61
N ALA A 244 -7.22 16.36 -15.18
CA ALA A 244 -7.53 16.22 -13.76
C ALA A 244 -6.49 15.38 -13.02
N LYS A 245 -5.94 14.36 -13.67
CA LYS A 245 -4.83 13.56 -13.14
C LYS A 245 -3.56 14.38 -12.94
N ASP A 246 -3.18 15.21 -13.90
CA ASP A 246 -2.10 16.19 -13.77
C ASP A 246 -2.37 17.15 -12.62
N TRP A 247 -3.59 17.69 -12.57
CA TRP A 247 -4.00 18.63 -11.53
C TRP A 247 -3.89 18.03 -10.12
N LEU A 248 -4.36 16.80 -9.91
CA LEU A 248 -4.26 16.08 -8.64
C LEU A 248 -2.80 15.80 -8.26
N THR A 249 -1.98 15.44 -9.25
CA THR A 249 -0.56 15.17 -9.04
C THR A 249 0.16 16.44 -8.58
N ASP A 250 -0.02 17.55 -9.29
CA ASP A 250 0.68 18.80 -8.97
C ASP A 250 0.20 19.44 -7.67
N ASN A 251 -1.10 19.44 -7.40
CA ASN A 251 -1.66 19.99 -6.16
C ASN A 251 -1.52 19.04 -4.95
N GLY A 252 -1.22 17.76 -5.19
CA GLY A 252 -1.02 16.74 -4.16
C GLY A 252 0.45 16.41 -3.87
N TYR A 253 1.39 16.98 -4.63
CA TYR A 253 2.82 16.67 -4.51
C TYR A 253 3.50 17.49 -3.42
N GLU A 254 3.75 16.86 -2.28
CA GLU A 254 4.65 17.40 -1.25
C GLU A 254 5.72 16.35 -0.91
N PRO A 255 6.99 16.53 -1.33
CA PRO A 255 8.04 15.52 -1.14
C PRO A 255 8.21 15.04 0.30
N GLN A 256 8.00 15.93 1.27
CA GLN A 256 8.18 15.67 2.70
C GLN A 256 7.12 14.72 3.28
N TYR A 257 5.93 14.68 2.68
CA TYR A 257 4.77 13.95 3.20
C TYR A 257 4.33 12.79 2.30
N GLY A 258 5.06 12.53 1.21
CA GLY A 258 4.77 11.49 0.24
C GLY A 258 3.35 11.61 -0.33
N ALA A 259 2.61 10.51 -0.37
CA ALA A 259 1.25 10.47 -0.93
C ALA A 259 0.14 10.94 0.04
N ARG A 260 0.47 11.29 1.28
CA ARG A 260 -0.54 11.71 2.29
C ARG A 260 -1.34 12.95 1.87
N PRO A 261 -0.73 14.03 1.32
CA PRO A 261 -1.48 15.18 0.83
C PRO A 261 -2.40 14.83 -0.33
N LEU A 262 -1.97 13.98 -1.27
CA LEU A 262 -2.81 13.49 -2.35
C LEU A 262 -4.08 12.80 -1.83
N ASN A 263 -3.95 11.87 -0.86
CA ASN A 263 -5.12 11.20 -0.28
C ASN A 263 -6.11 12.19 0.36
N ARG A 264 -5.60 13.23 1.03
CA ARG A 264 -6.44 14.31 1.58
C ARG A 264 -7.09 15.14 0.46
N LEU A 265 -6.37 15.40 -0.62
CA LEU A 265 -6.85 16.16 -1.77
C LEU A 265 -7.98 15.41 -2.48
N ILE A 266 -7.79 14.13 -2.81
CA ILE A 266 -8.82 13.25 -3.38
C ILE A 266 -10.04 13.21 -2.47
N LYS A 267 -9.85 13.04 -1.16
CA LYS A 267 -10.97 13.07 -0.21
C LYS A 267 -11.77 14.38 -0.28
N ARG A 268 -11.07 15.51 -0.27
CA ARG A 268 -11.69 16.84 -0.25
C ARG A 268 -12.33 17.23 -1.57
N ARG A 269 -11.70 16.89 -2.70
CA ARG A 269 -12.08 17.37 -4.04
C ARG A 269 -12.93 16.39 -4.83
N ILE A 270 -12.90 15.10 -4.49
CA ILE A 270 -13.63 14.04 -5.20
C ILE A 270 -14.66 13.39 -4.27
N LEU A 271 -14.20 12.68 -3.23
CA LEU A 271 -15.09 11.89 -2.36
C LEU A 271 -16.17 12.74 -1.67
N ASN A 272 -15.78 13.87 -1.10
CA ASN A 272 -16.72 14.74 -0.39
C ASN A 272 -17.79 15.32 -1.34
N PRO A 273 -17.45 15.99 -2.47
CA PRO A 273 -18.46 16.45 -3.42
C PRO A 273 -19.34 15.32 -3.98
N MET A 274 -18.74 14.19 -4.39
CA MET A 274 -19.52 13.05 -4.88
C MET A 274 -20.52 12.54 -3.85
N SER A 275 -20.14 12.45 -2.58
CA SER A 275 -21.07 11.99 -1.53
C SER A 275 -22.28 12.94 -1.38
N ILE A 276 -22.08 14.25 -1.50
CA ILE A 276 -23.17 15.24 -1.50
C ILE A 276 -24.07 15.05 -2.72
N MET A 277 -23.48 14.92 -3.91
CA MET A 277 -24.22 14.72 -5.17
C MET A 277 -25.04 13.42 -5.14
N MET A 278 -24.47 12.34 -4.62
CA MET A 278 -25.18 11.06 -4.42
C MET A 278 -26.35 11.21 -3.45
N LEU A 279 -26.18 11.93 -2.34
CA LEU A 279 -27.26 12.16 -1.36
C LEU A 279 -28.38 13.04 -1.92
N LYS A 280 -28.05 14.00 -2.80
CA LYS A 280 -29.03 14.82 -3.52
C LYS A 280 -29.72 14.07 -4.66
N GLY A 281 -29.24 12.88 -5.02
CA GLY A 281 -29.72 12.11 -6.16
C GLY A 281 -29.27 12.66 -7.52
N GLU A 282 -28.21 13.46 -7.57
CA GLU A 282 -27.60 13.98 -8.79
C GLU A 282 -26.72 12.90 -9.47
N ILE A 283 -26.06 12.04 -8.68
CA ILE A 283 -25.39 10.82 -9.14
C ILE A 283 -26.27 9.62 -8.78
N LYS A 284 -26.67 8.85 -9.79
CA LYS A 284 -27.54 7.67 -9.66
C LYS A 284 -26.86 6.43 -10.22
N SER A 285 -27.44 5.26 -9.92
CA SER A 285 -26.98 4.00 -10.49
C SER A 285 -27.04 4.00 -12.01
N GLY A 286 -26.03 3.45 -12.68
CA GLY A 286 -25.92 3.39 -14.14
C GLY A 286 -25.35 4.65 -14.78
N MET A 287 -24.91 5.64 -14.00
CA MET A 287 -24.30 6.88 -14.49
C MET A 287 -22.78 6.79 -14.55
N THR A 288 -22.20 7.60 -15.44
CA THR A 288 -20.77 7.87 -15.47
C THR A 288 -20.50 9.20 -14.78
N VAL A 289 -19.40 9.31 -14.04
CA VAL A 289 -18.97 10.51 -13.33
C VAL A 289 -17.65 10.95 -13.91
N ASP A 290 -17.69 12.02 -14.69
CA ASP A 290 -16.51 12.60 -15.30
C ASP A 290 -15.84 13.55 -14.30
N ILE A 291 -14.54 13.38 -14.15
CA ILE A 291 -13.70 14.23 -13.30
C ILE A 291 -12.70 14.92 -14.22
N ASP A 292 -12.83 16.24 -14.33
CA ASP A 292 -12.03 17.08 -15.24
C ASP A 292 -11.59 18.39 -14.57
N VAL A 293 -10.86 19.24 -15.28
CA VAL A 293 -10.47 20.59 -14.87
C VAL A 293 -11.34 21.62 -15.61
N GLY A 294 -12.08 22.42 -14.85
CA GLY A 294 -12.90 23.50 -15.38
C GLY A 294 -12.10 24.70 -15.88
N GLU A 295 -12.78 25.64 -16.54
CA GLU A 295 -12.16 26.82 -17.16
C GLU A 295 -11.39 27.72 -16.18
N LYS A 296 -11.71 27.69 -14.87
CA LYS A 296 -11.02 28.48 -13.85
C LYS A 296 -9.86 27.71 -13.20
N GLY A 297 -9.50 26.55 -13.75
CA GLY A 297 -8.39 25.72 -13.29
C GLY A 297 -8.70 24.92 -12.01
N GLU A 298 -9.97 24.73 -11.68
CA GLU A 298 -10.44 23.91 -10.57
C GLU A 298 -10.92 22.53 -11.04
N LEU A 299 -10.78 21.53 -10.18
CA LEU A 299 -11.32 20.19 -10.43
C LEU A 299 -12.85 20.22 -10.33
N ILE A 300 -13.52 19.76 -11.38
CA ILE A 300 -14.98 19.67 -11.51
C ILE A 300 -15.41 18.21 -11.61
N ILE A 301 -16.64 17.92 -11.18
CA ILE A 301 -17.26 16.60 -11.25
C ILE A 301 -18.57 16.74 -11.99
N VAL A 302 -18.73 16.00 -13.09
CA VAL A 302 -19.88 16.09 -13.99
C VAL A 302 -20.54 14.71 -14.10
N PRO A 303 -21.70 14.50 -13.46
CA PRO A 303 -22.49 13.30 -13.65
C PRO A 303 -23.08 13.29 -15.08
N LYS A 304 -22.83 12.22 -15.83
CA LYS A 304 -23.39 11.95 -17.15
C LYS A 304 -24.30 10.72 -17.10
N GLN A 305 -25.40 10.78 -17.84
CA GLN A 305 -26.13 9.55 -18.14
C GLN A 305 -25.32 8.77 -19.16
N LYS A 306 -25.24 7.45 -18.97
CA LYS A 306 -24.64 6.56 -19.96
C LYS A 306 -25.51 6.65 -21.22
N GLU A 307 -25.03 7.31 -22.26
CA GLU A 307 -25.68 7.32 -23.56
C GLU A 307 -25.82 5.86 -23.99
N SER A 308 -27.05 5.38 -24.16
CA SER A 308 -27.25 4.03 -24.66
C SER A 308 -26.67 3.98 -26.07
N GLU A 309 -25.84 2.98 -26.36
CA GLU A 309 -25.27 2.68 -27.69
C GLU A 309 -26.33 2.39 -28.79
N THR A 310 -27.59 2.76 -28.58
CA THR A 310 -28.72 2.51 -29.48
C THR A 310 -28.89 3.59 -30.57
N GLU A 311 -28.34 4.79 -30.42
CA GLU A 311 -28.54 5.88 -31.40
C GLU A 311 -27.54 5.87 -32.58
N ALA A 312 -26.42 5.14 -32.48
CA ALA A 312 -25.45 5.05 -33.58
C ALA A 312 -25.90 4.10 -34.72
N ALA A 313 -26.97 3.32 -34.53
CA ALA A 313 -27.49 2.40 -35.53
C ALA A 313 -28.61 3.00 -36.41
N GLU A 314 -29.27 4.08 -35.98
CA GLU A 314 -30.39 4.66 -36.74
C GLU A 314 -29.95 5.71 -37.78
N GLU A 315 -28.74 6.26 -37.68
CA GLU A 315 -28.23 7.23 -38.68
C GLU A 315 -27.59 6.57 -39.92
N THR A 316 -27.36 5.26 -39.92
CA THR A 316 -26.79 4.56 -41.10
C THR A 316 -27.83 3.93 -42.04
N GLU A 317 -29.11 3.88 -41.68
CA GLU A 317 -30.17 3.35 -42.56
C GLU A 317 -30.94 4.42 -43.35
N ASN A 318 -30.76 5.72 -43.05
CA ASN A 318 -31.60 6.78 -43.64
C ASN A 318 -30.97 7.57 -44.81
N ASP A 319 -29.76 7.23 -45.27
CA ASP A 319 -29.08 7.92 -46.40
C ASP A 319 -29.06 7.10 -47.71
N GLY A 320 -29.94 6.10 -47.82
CA GLY A 320 -29.86 5.05 -48.84
C GLY A 320 -30.92 5.06 -49.96
N GLY A 321 -31.67 6.13 -50.19
CA GLY A 321 -32.69 6.05 -51.25
C GLY A 321 -33.36 7.34 -51.68
N GLU A 322 -32.74 8.08 -52.61
CA GLU A 322 -33.49 8.74 -53.68
C GLU A 322 -32.61 9.09 -54.89
N ASN A 323 -33.23 8.94 -56.07
CA ASN A 323 -32.82 9.38 -57.40
C ASN A 323 -31.91 8.46 -58.25
N ASN A 324 -32.57 7.66 -59.08
CA ASN A 324 -32.17 7.62 -60.49
C ASN A 324 -33.37 7.44 -61.43
N LYS A 325 -33.77 8.55 -62.06
CA LYS A 325 -34.62 8.58 -63.25
C LYS A 325 -33.87 9.33 -64.36
N ASN A 326 -33.97 8.76 -65.55
CA ASN A 326 -33.67 9.31 -66.87
C ASN A 326 -32.19 9.26 -67.29
N ASP A 327 -31.88 8.32 -68.18
CA ASP A 327 -31.53 8.75 -69.53
C ASP A 327 -31.88 7.67 -70.57
N ALA A 328 -32.56 8.14 -71.61
CA ALA A 328 -32.87 7.37 -72.80
C ALA A 328 -32.03 7.91 -73.96
N SER A 329 -31.65 6.99 -74.84
CA SER A 329 -31.45 7.11 -76.29
C SER A 329 -30.04 6.88 -76.85
N ASN A 330 -30.06 6.03 -77.88
CA ASN A 330 -29.12 5.80 -78.98
C ASN A 330 -27.73 5.23 -78.63
N ASP A 331 -27.24 4.21 -79.31
CA ASP A 331 -27.21 4.10 -80.77
C ASP A 331 -27.09 2.64 -81.27
N ALA A 332 -27.35 2.51 -82.57
CA ALA A 332 -27.66 1.31 -83.31
C ALA A 332 -26.49 0.34 -83.62
N SER A 333 -26.89 -0.90 -83.95
CA SER A 333 -26.30 -1.82 -84.97
C SER A 333 -24.85 -2.30 -84.77
N SER A 334 -24.53 -3.60 -84.83
CA SER A 334 -24.64 -4.43 -86.03
C SER A 334 -24.25 -5.89 -85.74
N ASN A 335 -24.92 -6.81 -86.46
CA ASN A 335 -24.65 -8.24 -86.75
C ASN A 335 -24.83 -9.30 -85.65
#